data_AF-D7A4V4-F1
#
_entry.id   AF-D7A4V4-F1
#
_cell.length_a   1.000
_cell.length_b   1.000
_cell.length_c   1.000
_cell.angle_alpha   90.00
_cell.angle_beta   90.00
_cell.angle_gamma   90.00
#
_symmetry.space_group_name_H-M   'P 1'
#
loop_
_entity.id
_entity.type
_entity.pdbx_description
1 polymer ?
#
loop_
_entity_poly.entity_id
_entity_poly.type
_entity_poly.pdbx_seq_one_letter_code
_entity_poly.pdbx_strand_id
1 'polypeptide(L)'
;MFFLLRIGFWLTIVFLLLPAVTGGPSPHGASGNGEPQVSAVEALSAASSAVADAGGFCERQPQACTIGAGLIAMISERAEAGARFALSYLSEQILEEKRKAATRALGAPTGDTLTTHDLSPNWQGPKLPAALVAPSAPDPAEARPAAPANAVPLPPKRPA
;
A
#
# COMPACT_ATOMS: atom_id res chain seq x y z
N MET A 1 -0.58 -27.45 11.02
CA MET A 1 -1.84 -26.69 11.25
C MET A 1 -1.98 -25.40 10.43
N PHE A 2 -0.90 -24.78 9.91
CA PHE A 2 -0.96 -23.55 9.08
C PHE A 2 -1.69 -23.67 7.73
N PHE A 3 -2.03 -24.88 7.28
CA PHE A 3 -2.75 -25.12 6.02
C PHE A 3 -4.16 -24.52 6.05
N LEU A 4 -4.88 -24.68 7.17
CA LEU A 4 -6.24 -24.14 7.32
C LEU A 4 -6.24 -22.61 7.38
N LEU A 5 -5.25 -22.01 8.05
CA LEU A 5 -5.09 -20.55 8.06
C LEU A 5 -4.77 -20.01 6.67
N ARG A 6 -3.89 -20.67 5.92
CA ARG A 6 -3.61 -20.30 4.53
C ARG A 6 -4.86 -20.41 3.66
N ILE A 7 -5.54 -21.56 3.66
CA ILE A 7 -6.75 -21.73 2.83
C ILE A 7 -7.85 -20.77 3.25
N GLY A 8 -8.11 -20.62 4.55
CA GLY A 8 -9.11 -19.68 5.06
C GLY A 8 -8.83 -18.25 4.62
N PHE A 9 -7.59 -17.77 4.81
CA PHE A 9 -7.16 -16.44 4.37
C PHE A 9 -7.29 -16.23 2.84
N TRP A 10 -6.88 -17.21 2.04
CA TRP A 10 -7.01 -17.11 0.59
C TRP A 10 -8.47 -17.15 0.12
N LEU A 11 -9.30 -17.99 0.74
CA LEU A 11 -10.73 -18.05 0.44
C LEU A 11 -11.42 -16.73 0.81
N THR A 12 -11.14 -16.16 1.99
CA THR A 12 -11.76 -14.88 2.38
C THR A 12 -11.38 -13.75 1.44
N ILE A 13 -10.11 -13.66 1.03
CA ILE A 13 -9.64 -12.69 0.02
C ILE A 13 -10.35 -12.90 -1.32
N VAL A 14 -10.46 -14.15 -1.80
CA VAL A 14 -11.14 -14.45 -3.06
C VAL A 14 -12.61 -14.05 -3.01
N PHE A 15 -13.33 -14.39 -1.93
CA PHE A 15 -14.73 -13.96 -1.75
C PHE A 15 -14.87 -12.44 -1.70
N LEU A 16 -13.92 -11.75 -1.07
CA LEU A 16 -13.90 -10.29 -0.95
C LEU A 16 -13.49 -9.58 -2.25
N LEU A 17 -12.77 -10.24 -3.16
CA LEU A 17 -12.46 -9.75 -4.52
C LEU A 17 -13.52 -10.15 -5.57
N LEU A 18 -14.46 -11.04 -5.21
CA LEU A 18 -15.59 -11.43 -6.04
C LEU A 18 -16.84 -10.54 -6.00
N PRO A 19 -16.94 -9.39 -5.30
CA PRO A 19 -18.22 -8.75 -5.09
C PRO A 19 -18.72 -8.21 -6.44
N ALA A 20 -19.90 -8.74 -6.82
CA ALA A 20 -20.77 -8.32 -7.92
C ALA A 20 -20.67 -9.03 -9.29
N VAL A 21 -20.23 -10.30 -9.40
CA VAL A 21 -20.43 -11.08 -10.65
C VAL A 21 -21.60 -12.06 -10.63
N THR A 22 -22.26 -12.26 -9.50
CA THR A 22 -23.50 -13.06 -9.48
C THR A 22 -24.62 -12.21 -8.90
N GLY A 23 -25.53 -11.76 -9.77
CA GLY A 23 -26.92 -11.48 -9.40
C GLY A 23 -27.66 -12.78 -9.00
N GLY A 24 -27.01 -13.65 -8.22
CA GLY A 24 -27.61 -14.81 -7.60
C GLY A 24 -28.17 -14.38 -6.25
N PRO A 25 -29.32 -14.93 -5.83
CA PRO A 25 -29.75 -14.79 -4.45
C PRO A 25 -28.58 -15.20 -3.58
N SER A 26 -28.14 -14.29 -2.70
CA SER A 26 -27.40 -14.68 -1.52
C SER A 26 -28.03 -15.97 -0.96
N PRO A 27 -27.26 -16.90 -0.37
CA PRO A 27 -27.83 -18.01 0.39
C PRO A 27 -28.74 -17.54 1.55
N HIS A 28 -28.86 -16.23 1.75
CA HIS A 28 -29.86 -15.55 2.57
C HIS A 28 -30.71 -14.70 1.62
N GLY A 29 -31.83 -15.30 1.23
CA GLY A 29 -32.68 -14.84 0.15
C GLY A 29 -33.31 -13.47 0.38
N ALA A 30 -33.77 -12.92 -0.74
CA ALA A 30 -34.71 -11.83 -0.77
C ALA A 30 -35.85 -12.01 0.26
N SER A 31 -36.13 -10.93 0.98
CA SER A 31 -37.29 -10.71 1.86
C SER A 31 -37.18 -11.21 3.29
N GLY A 32 -36.99 -10.27 4.22
CA GLY A 32 -37.36 -10.43 5.63
C GLY A 32 -36.31 -9.89 6.60
N ASN A 33 -36.55 -8.66 7.08
CA ASN A 33 -36.12 -8.13 8.38
C ASN A 33 -34.94 -8.85 9.08
N GLY A 34 -33.72 -8.29 8.99
CA GLY A 34 -32.68 -8.56 9.99
C GLY A 34 -31.35 -9.13 9.49
N GLU A 35 -30.90 -8.84 8.27
CA GLU A 35 -29.47 -9.03 7.97
C GLU A 35 -28.64 -7.94 8.68
N PRO A 36 -27.58 -8.30 9.44
CA PRO A 36 -26.66 -7.32 9.97
C PRO A 36 -25.92 -6.67 8.80
N GLN A 37 -26.38 -5.48 8.41
CA GLN A 37 -25.66 -4.62 7.50
C GLN A 37 -24.45 -4.07 8.22
N VAL A 38 -23.37 -4.84 8.26
CA VAL A 38 -22.10 -4.36 8.79
C VAL A 38 -21.62 -3.25 7.87
N SER A 39 -21.68 -2.02 8.37
CA SER A 39 -21.18 -0.85 7.65
C SER A 39 -19.66 -0.95 7.51
N ALA A 40 -19.09 -0.41 6.43
CA ALA A 40 -17.64 -0.33 6.27
C ALA A 40 -16.95 0.35 7.48
N VAL A 41 -17.64 1.31 8.11
CA VAL A 41 -17.16 2.00 9.31
C VAL A 41 -17.15 1.06 10.52
N GLU A 42 -18.17 0.21 10.65
CA GLU A 42 -18.27 -0.77 11.75
C GLU A 42 -17.22 -1.87 11.60
N ALA A 43 -17.00 -2.36 10.37
CA ALA A 43 -15.93 -3.30 10.06
C ALA A 43 -14.54 -2.71 10.36
N LEU A 44 -14.31 -1.43 9.99
CA LEU A 44 -13.06 -0.74 10.29
C LEU A 44 -12.85 -0.57 11.80
N SER A 45 -13.92 -0.22 12.53
CA SER A 45 -13.89 -0.12 14.00
C SER A 45 -13.53 -1.47 14.61
N ALA A 46 -14.20 -2.56 14.20
CA ALA A 46 -13.92 -3.91 14.69
C ALA A 46 -12.48 -4.37 14.39
N ALA A 47 -11.97 -4.08 13.19
CA ALA A 47 -10.59 -4.37 12.84
C ALA A 47 -9.61 -3.60 13.73
N SER A 48 -9.87 -2.32 14.00
CA SER A 48 -9.01 -1.51 14.89
C SER A 48 -8.99 -2.04 16.32
N SER A 49 -10.13 -2.54 16.83
CA SER A 49 -10.19 -3.22 18.13
C SER A 49 -9.32 -4.48 18.16
N ALA A 50 -9.36 -5.30 17.09
CA ALA A 50 -8.50 -6.48 17.00
C ALA A 50 -7.00 -6.13 16.97
N VAL A 51 -6.62 -5.00 16.36
CA VAL A 51 -5.25 -4.48 16.40
C VAL A 51 -4.87 -4.03 17.81
N ALA A 52 -5.79 -3.41 18.55
CA ALA A 52 -5.56 -3.06 19.95
C ALA A 52 -5.30 -4.31 20.81
N ASP A 53 -6.04 -5.40 20.58
CA ASP A 53 -5.81 -6.69 21.25
C ASP A 53 -4.44 -7.29 20.92
N ALA A 54 -3.97 -7.13 19.67
CA ALA A 54 -2.62 -7.50 19.28
C ALA A 54 -1.55 -6.70 20.04
N GLY A 55 -1.84 -5.43 20.38
CA GLY A 55 -1.00 -4.62 21.27
C GLY A 55 -0.80 -5.27 22.63
N GLY A 56 -1.87 -5.84 23.22
CA GLY A 56 -1.78 -6.60 24.47
C GLY A 56 -0.94 -7.89 24.35
N PHE A 57 -0.80 -8.47 23.15
CA PHE A 57 0.13 -9.58 22.90
C PHE A 57 1.59 -9.10 22.92
N CYS A 58 1.86 -7.89 22.44
CA CYS A 58 3.20 -7.30 22.45
C CYS A 58 3.74 -7.07 23.88
N GLU A 59 2.88 -6.73 24.85
CA GLU A 59 3.28 -6.65 26.26
C GLU A 59 3.72 -8.01 26.81
N ARG A 60 3.05 -9.09 26.41
CA ARG A 60 3.34 -10.45 26.88
C ARG A 60 4.53 -11.11 26.17
N GLN A 61 4.78 -10.77 24.91
CA GLN A 61 5.82 -11.36 24.06
C GLN A 61 6.52 -10.29 23.21
N PRO A 62 7.39 -9.46 23.81
CA PRO A 62 7.98 -8.31 23.13
C PRO A 62 8.87 -8.69 21.94
N GLN A 63 9.59 -9.81 22.03
CA GLN A 63 10.46 -10.31 20.96
C GLN A 63 9.68 -10.66 19.67
N ALA A 64 8.47 -11.21 19.80
CA ALA A 64 7.63 -11.53 18.66
C ALA A 64 7.13 -10.24 17.97
N CYS A 65 6.80 -9.22 18.76
CA CYS A 65 6.33 -7.94 18.26
C CYS A 65 7.44 -7.17 17.52
N THR A 66 8.68 -7.17 18.02
CA THR A 66 9.82 -6.52 17.33
C THR A 66 10.14 -7.15 15.99
N ILE A 67 10.14 -8.50 15.92
CA ILE A 67 10.39 -9.22 14.66
C ILE A 67 9.22 -9.00 13.69
N GLY A 68 7.97 -9.08 14.19
CA GLY A 68 6.77 -8.86 13.39
C GLY A 68 6.70 -7.44 12.83
N ALA A 69 6.97 -6.43 13.64
CA ALA A 69 6.98 -5.02 13.21
C ALA A 69 8.02 -4.76 12.11
N GLY A 70 9.23 -5.31 12.25
CA GLY A 70 10.26 -5.22 11.22
C GLY A 70 9.84 -5.89 9.91
N LEU A 71 9.20 -7.06 9.97
CA LEU A 71 8.68 -7.74 8.79
C LEU A 71 7.56 -6.94 8.11
N ILE A 72 6.62 -6.40 8.88
CA ILE A 72 5.51 -5.60 8.35
C ILE A 72 6.03 -4.35 7.65
N ALA A 73 7.00 -3.64 8.23
CA ALA A 73 7.59 -2.45 7.63
C ALA A 73 8.22 -2.73 6.25
N MET A 74 8.94 -3.85 6.12
CA MET A 74 9.57 -4.26 4.85
C MET A 74 8.53 -4.61 3.77
N ILE A 75 7.39 -5.19 4.17
CA ILE A 75 6.32 -5.56 3.25
C ILE A 75 5.48 -4.33 2.88
N SER A 76 5.25 -3.41 3.82
CA SER A 76 4.37 -2.25 3.61
C SER A 76 4.92 -1.29 2.57
N GLU A 77 6.23 -1.06 2.50
CA GLU A 77 6.84 -0.22 1.46
C GLU A 77 6.48 -0.73 0.05
N ARG A 78 6.51 -2.04 -0.15
CA ARG A 78 6.13 -2.67 -1.43
C ARG A 78 4.62 -2.65 -1.65
N ALA A 79 3.85 -2.83 -0.57
CA ALA A 79 2.39 -2.78 -0.63
C ALA A 79 1.90 -1.38 -1.04
N GLU A 80 2.52 -0.31 -0.55
CA GLU A 80 2.18 1.07 -0.93
C GLU A 80 2.44 1.34 -2.42
N ALA A 81 3.61 0.92 -2.91
CA ALA A 81 3.93 1.02 -4.33
C ALA A 81 2.93 0.24 -5.20
N GLY A 82 2.58 -0.99 -4.79
CA GLY A 82 1.58 -1.81 -5.46
C GLY A 82 0.18 -1.20 -5.42
N ALA A 83 -0.23 -0.63 -4.29
CA ALA A 83 -1.54 0.02 -4.13
C ALA A 83 -1.68 1.24 -5.03
N ARG A 84 -0.63 2.09 -5.10
CA ARG A 84 -0.62 3.25 -6.00
C ARG A 84 -0.71 2.83 -7.46
N PHE A 85 0.05 1.81 -7.86
CA PHE A 85 0.00 1.27 -9.22
C PHE A 85 -1.37 0.68 -9.57
N ALA A 86 -1.98 -0.10 -8.68
CA ALA A 86 -3.29 -0.68 -8.92
C ALA A 86 -4.38 0.39 -9.07
N LEU A 87 -4.34 1.45 -8.25
CA LEU A 87 -5.27 2.57 -8.33
C LEU A 87 -5.08 3.39 -9.61
N SER A 88 -3.84 3.68 -10.02
CA SER A 88 -3.58 4.40 -11.27
C SER A 88 -4.06 3.57 -12.47
N TYR A 89 -3.74 2.28 -12.50
CA TYR A 89 -4.19 1.37 -13.56
C TYR A 89 -5.73 1.29 -13.63
N LEU A 90 -6.42 1.15 -12.50
CA LEU A 90 -7.88 1.12 -12.48
C LEU A 90 -8.48 2.46 -12.95
N SER A 91 -7.88 3.58 -12.54
CA SER A 91 -8.32 4.91 -12.97
C SER A 91 -8.18 5.12 -14.48
N GLU A 92 -7.08 4.65 -15.08
CA GLU A 92 -6.85 4.69 -16.53
C GLU A 92 -7.86 3.81 -17.28
N GLN A 93 -8.11 2.59 -16.81
CA GLN A 93 -9.10 1.69 -17.41
C GLN A 93 -10.52 2.28 -17.37
N ILE A 94 -10.91 2.89 -16.26
CA ILE A 94 -12.21 3.56 -16.14
C ILE A 94 -12.30 4.76 -17.10
N LEU A 95 -11.22 5.53 -17.24
CA LEU A 95 -11.19 6.68 -18.16
C LEU A 95 -11.27 6.23 -19.63
N GLU A 96 -10.55 5.18 -19.99
CA GLU A 96 -10.59 4.56 -21.32
C GLU A 96 -11.98 4.01 -21.65
N GLU A 97 -12.63 3.29 -20.72
CA GLU A 97 -14.00 2.81 -20.93
C GLU A 97 -14.99 3.97 -21.07
N LYS A 98 -14.84 5.05 -20.29
CA LYS A 98 -15.63 6.27 -20.46
C LYS A 98 -15.38 6.94 -21.81
N ARG A 99 -14.13 7.00 -22.29
CA ARG A 99 -13.78 7.56 -23.61
C ARG A 99 -14.38 6.71 -24.74
N LYS A 100 -14.25 5.38 -24.68
CA LYS A 100 -14.89 4.46 -25.64
C LYS A 100 -16.40 4.61 -25.64
N ALA A 101 -17.03 4.75 -24.47
CA ALA A 101 -18.46 5.00 -24.35
C ALA A 101 -18.85 6.35 -24.99
N ALA A 102 -18.05 7.40 -24.79
CA ALA A 102 -18.26 8.70 -25.43
C ALA A 102 -18.10 8.64 -26.96
N THR A 103 -17.06 7.95 -27.48
CA THR A 103 -16.86 7.79 -28.93
C THR A 103 -18.01 6.99 -29.57
N ARG A 104 -18.56 5.99 -28.87
CA ARG A 104 -19.77 5.26 -29.31
C ARG A 104 -21.02 6.15 -29.30
N ALA A 105 -21.13 7.07 -28.34
CA ALA A 105 -22.27 7.97 -28.21
C ALA A 105 -22.25 9.15 -29.20
N LEU A 106 -21.07 9.68 -29.55
CA LEU A 106 -20.92 10.81 -30.47
C LEU A 106 -20.76 10.41 -31.96
N GLY A 107 -20.52 9.13 -32.26
CA GLY A 107 -20.13 8.68 -33.60
C GLY A 107 -18.68 9.02 -33.90
N ALA A 108 -17.90 8.05 -34.37
CA ALA A 108 -16.45 8.17 -34.50
C ALA A 108 -16.02 9.32 -35.45
N PRO A 109 -15.11 10.23 -35.03
CA PRO A 109 -14.35 11.00 -35.99
C PRO A 109 -13.37 10.03 -36.68
N THR A 110 -13.55 9.86 -37.98
CA THR A 110 -12.67 9.08 -38.86
C THR A 110 -11.30 9.72 -38.93
N GLY A 111 -10.37 9.37 -38.03
CA GLY A 111 -8.97 9.76 -38.18
C GLY A 111 -8.08 9.78 -36.95
N ASP A 112 -8.57 9.52 -35.74
CA ASP A 112 -7.70 9.55 -34.55
C ASP A 112 -7.08 8.16 -34.29
N THR A 113 -5.82 7.98 -34.71
CA THR A 113 -5.03 6.76 -34.49
C THR A 113 -4.17 6.81 -33.23
N LEU A 114 -4.25 7.90 -32.45
CA LEU A 114 -3.44 8.09 -31.26
C LEU A 114 -4.00 7.27 -30.10
N THR A 115 -3.16 6.40 -29.55
CA THR A 115 -3.46 5.69 -28.30
C THR A 115 -3.10 6.58 -27.12
N THR A 116 -3.65 6.31 -25.94
CA THR A 116 -3.34 7.05 -24.70
C THR A 116 -1.85 7.05 -24.36
N HIS A 117 -1.12 6.02 -24.78
CA HIS A 117 0.32 5.93 -24.63
C HIS A 117 1.07 6.97 -25.49
N ASP A 118 0.54 7.32 -26.68
CA ASP A 118 1.13 8.31 -27.60
C ASP A 118 0.97 9.75 -27.10
N LEU A 119 0.04 9.98 -26.17
CA LEU A 119 -0.23 11.27 -25.56
C LEU A 119 0.68 11.56 -24.34
N SER A 120 1.50 10.59 -23.92
CA SER A 120 2.47 10.81 -22.84
C SER A 120 3.68 11.61 -23.36
N PRO A 121 4.06 12.74 -22.72
CA PRO A 121 5.21 13.51 -23.15
C PRO A 121 6.50 12.72 -22.87
N ASN A 122 7.05 12.08 -23.89
CA ASN A 122 8.31 11.32 -23.82
C ASN A 122 9.57 12.20 -23.85
N TRP A 123 9.42 13.52 -24.00
CA TRP A 123 10.54 14.44 -24.15
C TRP A 123 11.26 14.65 -22.82
N GLN A 124 12.30 13.86 -22.59
CA GLN A 124 13.35 14.16 -21.62
C GLN A 124 14.32 15.11 -22.32
N GLY A 125 14.15 16.42 -22.10
CA GLY A 125 15.07 17.42 -22.63
C GLY A 125 16.53 17.15 -22.23
N PRO A 126 17.51 17.76 -22.91
CA PRO A 126 18.92 17.54 -22.62
C PRO A 126 19.20 17.71 -21.13
N LYS A 127 19.67 16.66 -20.45
CA LYS A 127 20.20 16.78 -19.08
C LYS A 127 21.43 17.67 -19.17
N LEU A 128 21.30 18.93 -18.76
CA LEU A 128 22.46 19.80 -18.63
C LEU A 128 23.45 19.11 -17.68
N PRO A 129 24.73 18.98 -18.05
CA PRO A 129 25.74 18.45 -17.14
C PRO A 129 25.77 19.35 -15.90
N ALA A 130 25.77 18.72 -14.72
CA ALA A 130 25.80 19.38 -13.42
C ALA A 130 26.99 20.36 -13.24
N ALA A 131 27.93 20.39 -14.18
CA ALA A 131 29.10 21.26 -14.21
C ALA A 131 28.83 22.75 -14.48
N LEU A 132 27.61 23.14 -14.89
CA LEU A 132 27.25 24.56 -15.07
C LEU A 132 26.59 25.20 -13.82
N VAL A 133 26.40 24.43 -12.75
CA VAL A 133 26.08 25.01 -11.44
C VAL A 133 27.39 25.39 -10.78
N ALA A 134 27.76 26.68 -10.87
CA ALA A 134 28.89 27.22 -10.14
C ALA A 134 28.72 26.95 -8.62
N PRO A 135 29.78 26.60 -7.88
CA PRO A 135 29.70 26.38 -6.45
C PRO A 135 29.62 27.73 -5.74
N SER A 136 28.43 28.14 -5.32
CA SER A 136 28.28 29.27 -4.41
C SER A 136 28.22 28.78 -2.95
N ALA A 137 29.40 28.81 -2.31
CA ALA A 137 29.63 29.06 -0.89
C ALA A 137 29.26 27.95 0.14
N PRO A 138 29.91 27.95 1.33
CA PRO A 138 30.28 26.74 2.06
C PRO A 138 29.20 26.20 3.01
N ASP A 139 29.38 24.91 3.33
CA ASP A 139 28.61 24.11 4.28
C ASP A 139 28.30 24.82 5.61
N PRO A 140 27.03 24.87 6.04
CA PRO A 140 26.70 24.89 7.44
C PRO A 140 26.66 23.44 7.94
N ALA A 141 27.79 23.01 8.50
CA ALA A 141 27.86 22.05 9.58
C ALA A 141 27.04 20.75 9.39
N GLU A 142 27.75 19.73 8.91
CA GLU A 142 27.76 18.37 9.46
C GLU A 142 27.21 18.32 10.91
N ALA A 143 25.91 18.08 11.05
CA ALA A 143 25.32 17.75 12.33
C ALA A 143 25.78 16.33 12.70
N ARG A 144 26.99 16.23 13.27
CA ARG A 144 27.46 15.04 13.96
C ARG A 144 26.39 14.65 15.00
N PRO A 145 25.84 13.43 14.99
CA PRO A 145 25.04 12.98 16.11
C PRO A 145 25.93 12.94 17.35
N ALA A 146 25.51 13.65 18.39
CA ALA A 146 26.15 13.64 19.69
C ALA A 146 26.21 12.19 20.22
N ALA A 147 27.41 11.74 20.56
CA ALA A 147 27.61 10.51 21.32
C ALA A 147 26.89 10.61 22.67
N PRO A 148 26.23 9.54 23.17
CA PRO A 148 25.59 9.59 24.47
C PRO A 148 26.64 9.75 25.58
N ALA A 149 26.46 10.77 26.42
CA ALA A 149 27.35 11.16 27.52
C ALA A 149 27.33 10.21 28.74
N ASN A 150 26.97 8.94 28.57
CA ASN A 150 26.95 7.94 29.64
C ASN A 150 27.60 6.64 29.18
N ALA A 151 28.90 6.69 28.90
CA ALA A 151 29.73 5.50 28.79
C ALA A 151 30.26 5.14 30.19
N VAL A 152 29.70 4.09 30.79
CA VAL A 152 30.21 3.48 32.02
C VAL A 152 31.62 2.94 31.75
N PRO A 153 32.64 3.21 32.59
CA PRO A 153 33.99 2.69 32.38
C PRO A 153 34.03 1.16 32.48
N LEU A 154 34.54 0.48 31.46
CA LEU A 154 34.82 -0.96 31.52
C LEU A 154 36.07 -1.23 32.38
N PRO A 155 36.07 -2.29 33.22
CA PRO A 155 37.22 -2.65 34.04
C PRO A 155 38.39 -3.19 33.20
N PRO A 156 39.66 -3.04 33.68
CA PRO A 156 40.83 -3.49 32.94
C PRO A 156 40.89 -5.03 32.86
N LYS A 157 41.21 -5.55 31.67
CA LYS A 157 41.44 -6.98 31.46
C LYS A 157 42.74 -7.42 32.14
N ARG A 158 42.65 -8.44 33.00
CA ARG A 158 43.80 -9.15 33.59
C ARG A 158 44.50 -10.00 32.52
N PRO A 159 45.85 -10.00 32.43
CA PRO A 159 46.58 -10.92 31.57
C PRO A 159 46.61 -12.33 32.18
N ALA A 160 46.45 -13.35 31.34
CA ALA A 160 46.85 -14.72 31.56
C ALA A 160 47.65 -15.17 30.34
#